data_AF-A0A0X3PZU6-F1
#
_entry.id   AF-A0A0X3PZU6-F1
#
_cell.length_a   1.000
_cell.length_b   1.000
_cell.length_c   1.000
_cell.angle_alpha   90.00
_cell.angle_beta   90.00
_cell.angle_gamma   90.00
#
_symmetry.space_group_name_H-M   'P 1'
#
loop_
_entity.id
_entity.type
_entity.pdbx_description
1 polymer ?
#
loop_
_entity_poly.entity_id
_entity_poly.type
_entity_poly.pdbx_seq_one_letter_code
_entity_poly.pdbx_strand_id
1 'polypeptide(L)'
;MELLDTLAERLNFSYILLPLSKPEYGVELPNGTWTGVIGELTERRADIALVPMSITSDRARVVDFTFPYFDVVGLIMVQRDHSSETGSMFFFMTVFSKWVWLSSVVSVIVIGCMLTLLDRLSPYSFQNTRAVQAGEPAGLVFDLQEALWFVIGSAMQLGQNVNPRAPSTRILLAGFWLFVTIMLAMFSANLSAFLTVAGFDARASNLWQ
;
A
#
# COMPACT_ATOMS: atom_id res chain seq x y z
N MET A 1 -2.40 43.68 -9.51
CA MET A 1 -2.44 45.16 -9.61
C MET A 1 -1.03 45.74 -9.60
N GLU A 2 -0.14 45.27 -8.73
CA GLU A 2 1.27 45.75 -8.67
C GLU A 2 2.00 45.81 -10.02
N LEU A 3 1.80 44.82 -10.90
CA LEU A 3 2.38 44.84 -12.25
C LEU A 3 1.90 46.04 -13.09
N LEU A 4 0.62 46.36 -13.03
CA LEU A 4 0.03 47.47 -13.80
C LEU A 4 0.48 48.83 -13.24
N ASP A 5 0.54 48.95 -11.91
CA ASP A 5 1.05 50.15 -11.23
C ASP A 5 2.51 50.42 -11.61
N THR A 6 3.34 49.37 -11.62
CA THR A 6 4.75 49.48 -12.01
C THR A 6 4.89 49.91 -13.48
N LEU A 7 4.04 49.38 -14.37
CA LEU A 7 4.04 49.80 -15.78
C LEU A 7 3.58 51.25 -15.94
N ALA A 8 2.54 51.66 -15.22
CA ALA A 8 2.01 53.02 -15.25
C ALA A 8 3.06 54.05 -14.81
N GLU A 9 3.82 53.76 -13.75
CA GLU A 9 4.89 54.62 -13.26
C GLU A 9 6.08 54.70 -14.24
N ARG A 10 6.48 53.57 -14.84
CA ARG A 10 7.62 53.49 -15.76
C ARG A 10 7.35 54.09 -17.14
N LEU A 11 6.13 53.92 -17.65
CA LEU A 11 5.70 54.36 -18.98
C LEU A 11 4.90 55.67 -18.94
N ASN A 12 4.65 56.20 -17.74
CA ASN A 12 3.97 57.47 -17.48
C ASN A 12 2.57 57.56 -18.11
N PHE A 13 1.72 56.56 -17.85
CA PHE A 13 0.31 56.55 -18.27
C PHE A 13 -0.65 56.43 -17.08
N SER A 14 -1.88 56.91 -17.26
CA SER A 14 -2.99 56.68 -16.32
C SER A 14 -3.92 55.61 -16.88
N TYR A 15 -4.55 54.83 -16.00
CA TYR A 15 -5.44 53.75 -16.40
C TYR A 15 -6.73 53.75 -15.57
N ILE A 16 -7.77 53.15 -16.13
CA ILE A 16 -9.01 52.83 -15.42
C ILE A 16 -9.27 51.33 -15.54
N LEU A 17 -9.68 50.70 -14.45
CA LEU A 17 -10.01 49.29 -14.45
C LEU A 17 -11.47 49.11 -14.87
N LEU A 18 -11.66 48.44 -16.00
CA LEU A 18 -12.99 48.08 -16.50
C LEU A 18 -13.30 46.63 -16.09
N PRO A 19 -14.39 46.38 -15.35
CA PRO A 19 -14.83 45.03 -15.08
C PRO A 19 -15.32 44.37 -16.38
N LEU A 20 -14.97 43.10 -16.56
CA LEU A 20 -15.45 42.31 -17.68
C LEU A 20 -16.95 42.05 -17.54
N SER A 21 -17.70 42.26 -18.62
CA SER A 21 -19.13 41.94 -18.68
C SER A 21 -19.41 40.44 -18.51
N LYS A 22 -18.48 39.59 -18.97
CA LYS A 22 -18.50 38.13 -18.80
C LYS A 22 -17.09 37.63 -18.48
N PRO A 23 -16.93 36.68 -17.54
CA PRO A 23 -15.63 36.12 -17.14
C PRO A 23 -15.12 35.09 -18.17
N GLU A 24 -15.03 35.50 -19.43
CA GLU A 24 -14.56 34.68 -20.54
C GLU A 24 -13.25 35.25 -21.10
N TYR A 25 -12.28 34.39 -21.40
CA TYR A 25 -11.03 34.82 -22.05
C TYR A 25 -11.25 35.22 -23.52
N GLY A 26 -12.15 34.52 -24.20
CA GLY A 26 -12.55 34.81 -25.58
C GLY A 26 -12.46 33.59 -26.48
N VAL A 27 -13.58 33.32 -27.13
CA VAL A 27 -13.80 32.24 -28.10
C VAL A 27 -14.32 32.88 -29.38
N GLU A 28 -13.82 32.40 -30.52
CA GLU A 28 -14.33 32.80 -31.83
C GLU A 28 -15.71 32.19 -32.07
N LEU A 29 -16.69 33.03 -32.35
CA LEU A 29 -18.05 32.61 -32.70
C LEU A 29 -18.13 32.29 -34.21
N PRO A 30 -19.12 31.48 -34.65
CA PRO A 30 -19.28 31.15 -36.07
C PRO A 30 -19.50 32.35 -37.01
N ASN A 31 -19.91 33.50 -36.45
CA ASN A 31 -20.08 34.75 -37.18
C ASN A 31 -18.78 35.56 -37.33
N GLY A 32 -17.64 35.05 -36.85
CA GLY A 32 -16.33 35.70 -36.88
C GLY A 32 -16.13 36.76 -35.78
N THR A 33 -17.08 36.93 -34.87
CA THR A 33 -16.93 37.81 -33.70
C THR A 33 -16.30 37.06 -32.53
N TRP A 34 -15.69 37.80 -31.60
CA TRP A 34 -15.01 37.22 -30.44
C TRP A 34 -15.76 37.57 -29.16
N THR A 35 -15.84 36.62 -28.22
CA THR A 35 -16.38 36.88 -26.88
C THR A 35 -15.30 37.32 -25.89
N GLY A 36 -15.70 37.66 -24.67
CA GLY A 36 -14.80 37.85 -23.54
C GLY A 36 -13.76 38.96 -23.74
N VAL A 37 -12.58 38.78 -23.16
CA VAL A 37 -11.47 39.74 -23.22
C VAL A 37 -11.08 40.07 -24.66
N ILE A 38 -10.98 39.07 -25.54
CA ILE A 38 -10.62 39.29 -26.96
C ILE A 38 -11.68 40.12 -27.69
N GLY A 39 -12.97 39.89 -27.40
CA GLY A 39 -14.07 40.69 -27.92
C GLY A 39 -13.97 42.16 -27.51
N GLU A 40 -13.71 42.44 -26.23
CA GLU A 40 -13.55 43.81 -25.73
C GLU A 40 -12.39 44.57 -26.40
N LEU A 41 -11.28 43.88 -26.68
CA LEU A 41 -10.12 44.47 -27.38
C LEU A 41 -10.39 44.70 -28.87
N THR A 42 -11.00 43.72 -29.55
CA THR A 42 -11.31 43.82 -30.99
C THR A 42 -12.38 44.87 -31.28
N GLU A 43 -13.35 45.03 -30.39
CA GLU A 43 -14.39 46.06 -30.45
C GLU A 43 -13.94 47.42 -29.88
N ARG A 44 -12.67 47.56 -29.47
CA ARG A 44 -12.06 48.78 -28.90
C ARG A 44 -12.82 49.34 -27.69
N ARG A 45 -13.43 48.47 -26.89
CA ARG A 45 -14.01 48.83 -25.58
C ARG A 45 -12.96 48.86 -24.47
N ALA A 46 -11.84 48.17 -24.67
CA ALA A 46 -10.65 48.24 -23.82
C ALA A 46 -9.38 48.39 -24.67
N ASP A 47 -8.39 49.10 -24.14
CA ASP A 47 -7.12 49.34 -24.84
C ASP A 47 -6.05 48.27 -24.54
N ILE A 48 -6.02 47.78 -23.30
CA ILE A 48 -5.05 46.79 -22.82
C ILE A 48 -5.77 45.78 -21.93
N ALA A 49 -5.47 44.50 -22.09
CA ALA A 49 -5.93 43.44 -21.21
C ALA A 49 -4.77 42.82 -20.43
N LEU A 50 -4.81 42.94 -19.10
CA LEU A 50 -3.87 42.27 -18.21
C LEU A 50 -4.55 41.07 -17.54
N VAL A 51 -4.52 39.91 -18.20
CA VAL A 51 -5.15 38.67 -17.74
C VAL A 51 -4.23 37.47 -17.96
N PRO A 52 -4.30 36.43 -17.11
CA PRO A 52 -3.57 35.19 -17.34
C PRO A 52 -4.23 34.43 -18.50
N MET A 53 -3.74 34.67 -19.72
CA MET A 53 -4.25 34.11 -20.96
C MET A 53 -3.12 33.43 -21.73
N SER A 54 -3.42 32.26 -22.30
CA SER A 54 -2.52 31.58 -23.23
C SER A 54 -2.54 32.24 -24.62
N ILE A 55 -1.35 32.48 -25.15
CA ILE A 55 -1.14 32.93 -26.53
C ILE A 55 -1.44 31.73 -27.46
N THR A 56 -2.38 31.92 -28.38
CA THR A 56 -2.79 30.91 -29.38
C THR A 56 -2.81 31.55 -30.75
N SER A 57 -2.68 30.76 -31.82
CA SER A 57 -2.67 31.25 -33.21
C SER A 57 -3.90 32.09 -33.54
N ASP A 58 -5.07 31.62 -33.12
CA ASP A 58 -6.35 32.22 -33.51
C ASP A 58 -6.54 33.57 -32.84
N ARG A 59 -6.13 33.68 -31.56
CA ARG A 59 -6.15 34.96 -30.84
C ARG A 59 -5.10 35.93 -31.36
N ALA A 60 -3.89 35.45 -31.66
CA ALA A 60 -2.80 36.28 -32.19
C ALA A 60 -3.07 36.86 -33.59
N ARG A 61 -4.09 36.35 -34.29
CA ARG A 61 -4.55 36.90 -35.58
C ARG A 61 -5.36 38.19 -35.41
N VAL A 62 -6.02 38.37 -34.27
CA VAL A 62 -6.97 39.48 -34.04
C VAL A 62 -6.50 40.49 -32.99
N VAL A 63 -5.57 40.10 -32.13
CA VAL A 63 -4.93 40.99 -31.14
C VAL A 63 -3.43 40.74 -31.07
N ASP A 64 -2.68 41.78 -30.74
CA ASP A 64 -1.24 41.70 -30.52
C ASP A 64 -0.92 41.31 -29.06
N PHE A 65 0.03 40.39 -28.87
CA PHE A 65 0.51 39.96 -27.56
C PHE A 65 1.92 40.49 -27.30
N THR A 66 2.22 40.78 -26.03
CA THR A 66 3.61 41.00 -25.58
C THR A 66 4.36 39.67 -25.49
N PHE A 67 5.67 39.73 -25.31
CA PHE A 67 6.44 38.54 -24.98
C PHE A 67 5.89 37.88 -23.69
N PRO A 68 5.77 36.54 -23.65
CA PRO A 68 5.31 35.84 -22.47
C PRO A 68 6.28 36.08 -21.31
N TYR A 69 5.77 36.54 -20.17
CA TYR A 69 6.55 36.75 -18.95
C TYR A 69 6.49 35.54 -18.00
N PHE A 70 5.64 34.56 -18.32
CA PHE A 70 5.45 33.34 -17.54
C PHE A 70 5.24 32.15 -18.48
N ASP A 71 6.16 31.18 -18.44
CA ASP A 71 6.04 29.92 -19.18
C ASP A 71 5.24 28.92 -18.35
N VAL A 72 4.00 28.66 -18.78
CA VAL A 72 3.18 27.60 -18.20
C VAL A 72 3.62 26.27 -18.78
N VAL A 73 4.38 25.48 -18.04
CA VAL A 73 4.53 24.05 -18.32
C VAL A 73 3.24 23.37 -17.89
N GLY A 74 2.61 22.57 -18.76
CA GLY A 74 1.36 21.89 -18.46
C GLY A 74 1.42 21.16 -17.11
N LEU A 75 0.54 21.53 -16.19
CA LEU A 75 0.44 20.90 -14.87
C LEU A 75 -0.67 19.86 -14.91
N ILE A 76 -0.32 18.59 -14.73
CA ILE A 76 -1.30 17.53 -14.51
C ILE A 76 -1.52 17.43 -13.00
N MET A 77 -2.74 17.75 -12.56
CA MET A 77 -3.15 17.51 -11.17
C MET A 77 -3.77 16.11 -11.09
N VAL A 78 -3.07 15.19 -10.42
CA VAL A 78 -3.60 13.85 -10.12
C VAL A 78 -4.11 13.84 -8.68
N GLN A 79 -5.39 13.52 -8.51
CA GLN A 79 -5.94 13.28 -7.19
C GLN A 79 -5.47 11.93 -6.67
N ARG A 80 -4.91 11.90 -5.46
CA ARG A 80 -4.57 10.65 -4.77
C ARG A 80 -5.85 9.89 -4.48
N ASP A 81 -6.02 8.72 -5.08
CA ASP A 81 -7.11 7.83 -4.72
C ASP A 81 -6.86 7.29 -3.30
N HIS A 82 -7.81 7.53 -2.39
CA HIS A 82 -7.77 7.03 -1.01
C HIS A 82 -8.59 5.73 -0.86
N SER A 83 -9.11 5.18 -1.96
CA SER A 83 -9.98 4.00 -1.95
C SER A 83 -9.32 2.73 -1.39
N SER A 84 -7.98 2.67 -1.33
CA SER A 84 -7.25 1.53 -0.76
C SER A 84 -6.90 1.66 0.72
N GLU A 85 -7.22 2.77 1.40
CA GLU A 85 -6.84 2.99 2.80
C GLU A 85 -7.82 2.40 3.82
N THR A 86 -8.83 1.63 3.39
CA THR A 86 -9.49 0.69 4.29
C THR A 86 -8.70 -0.61 4.29
N GLY A 87 -7.52 -0.58 4.91
CA GLY A 87 -6.75 -1.79 5.17
C GLY A 87 -7.66 -2.79 5.86
N SER A 88 -7.97 -3.89 5.15
CA SER A 88 -8.73 -5.00 5.74
C SER A 88 -8.05 -5.36 7.07
N MET A 89 -8.81 -5.48 8.16
CA MET A 89 -8.28 -5.84 9.48
C MET A 89 -7.43 -7.13 9.45
N PHE A 90 -7.60 -7.95 8.40
CA PHE A 90 -6.88 -9.20 8.16
C PHE A 90 -5.82 -9.11 7.05
N PHE A 91 -5.27 -7.93 6.73
CA PHE A 91 -4.21 -7.79 5.72
C PHE A 91 -2.98 -8.66 6.03
N PHE A 92 -2.69 -8.92 7.30
CA PHE A 92 -1.61 -9.82 7.69
C PHE A 92 -1.80 -11.25 7.16
N MET A 93 -3.05 -11.68 6.93
CA MET A 93 -3.36 -13.01 6.41
C MET A 93 -3.12 -13.12 4.90
N THR A 94 -3.08 -11.99 4.17
CA THR A 94 -2.77 -11.97 2.73
C THR A 94 -1.29 -12.10 2.43
N VAL A 95 -0.43 -12.04 3.45
CA VAL A 95 1.03 -12.23 3.33
C VAL A 95 1.40 -13.66 2.91
N PHE A 96 0.57 -14.64 3.27
CA PHE A 96 0.73 -16.03 2.84
C PHE A 96 -0.41 -16.48 1.94
N SER A 97 -0.06 -17.26 0.92
CA SER A 97 -1.03 -17.90 0.05
C SER A 97 -1.87 -18.91 0.82
N LYS A 98 -3.13 -19.07 0.42
CA LYS A 98 -4.08 -20.05 1.00
C LYS A 98 -3.50 -21.47 1.05
N TRP A 99 -2.67 -21.83 0.07
CA TRP A 99 -1.99 -23.11 0.01
C TRP A 99 -0.96 -23.30 1.12
N VAL A 100 -0.23 -22.23 1.47
CA VAL A 100 0.77 -22.26 2.55
C VAL A 100 0.07 -22.44 3.90
N TRP A 101 -1.02 -21.70 4.13
CA TRP A 101 -1.87 -21.89 5.32
C TRP A 101 -2.38 -23.32 5.46
N LEU A 102 -2.89 -23.90 4.38
CA LEU A 102 -3.38 -25.28 4.39
C LEU A 102 -2.25 -26.28 4.66
N SER A 103 -1.07 -26.08 4.04
CA SER A 103 0.11 -26.92 4.28
C SER A 103 0.60 -26.85 5.73
N SER A 104 0.51 -25.69 6.38
CA SER A 104 0.86 -25.52 7.80
C SER A 104 -0.05 -26.33 8.71
N VAL A 105 -1.37 -26.25 8.52
CA VAL A 105 -2.35 -27.04 9.29
C VAL A 105 -2.13 -28.54 9.09
N VAL A 106 -1.90 -28.98 7.85
CA VAL A 106 -1.61 -30.39 7.55
C VAL A 106 -0.32 -30.84 8.24
N SER A 107 0.74 -30.02 8.24
CA SER A 107 2.01 -30.37 8.90
C SER A 107 1.85 -30.60 10.40
N VAL A 108 1.04 -29.78 11.09
CA VAL A 108 0.72 -29.94 12.53
C VAL A 108 0.02 -31.28 12.79
N ILE A 109 -0.96 -31.64 11.95
CA ILE A 109 -1.68 -32.91 12.07
C ILE A 109 -0.75 -34.10 11.83
N VAL A 110 0.08 -34.05 10.78
CA VAL A 110 1.03 -35.13 10.45
C VAL A 110 2.01 -35.35 11.61
N ILE A 111 2.53 -34.28 12.20
CA ILE A 111 3.48 -34.38 13.31
C ILE A 111 2.79 -34.86 14.58
N GLY A 112 1.57 -34.42 14.87
CA GLY A 112 0.76 -34.95 15.96
C GLY A 112 0.49 -36.46 15.82
N CYS A 113 0.15 -36.91 14.62
CA CYS A 113 -0.03 -38.33 14.31
C CYS A 113 1.30 -39.12 14.42
N MET A 114 2.41 -38.55 13.96
CA MET A 114 3.73 -39.20 14.10
C MET A 114 4.15 -39.31 15.56
N LEU A 115 3.86 -38.31 16.39
CA LEU A 115 4.13 -38.37 17.82
C LEU A 115 3.31 -39.46 18.51
N THR A 116 2.02 -39.60 18.20
CA THR A 116 1.19 -40.67 18.78
C THR A 116 1.59 -42.06 18.29
N LEU A 117 1.97 -42.20 17.01
CA LEU A 117 2.49 -43.45 16.48
C LEU A 117 3.82 -43.84 17.14
N LEU A 118 4.76 -42.89 17.27
CA LEU A 118 6.02 -43.12 17.96
C LEU A 118 5.83 -43.44 19.44
N ASP A 119 4.82 -42.85 20.08
CA ASP A 119 4.48 -43.18 21.48
C ASP A 119 3.90 -44.60 21.58
N ARG A 120 3.03 -45.02 20.65
CA ARG A 120 2.44 -46.38 20.67
C ARG A 120 3.37 -47.50 20.21
N LEU A 121 4.29 -47.23 19.28
CA LEU A 121 5.24 -48.22 18.74
C LEU A 121 6.55 -48.32 19.55
N SER A 122 6.90 -47.30 20.35
CA SER A 122 8.15 -47.29 21.08
C SER A 122 8.08 -48.15 22.36
N PRO A 123 8.95 -49.16 22.53
CA PRO A 123 9.03 -49.94 23.75
C PRO A 123 9.52 -49.13 24.97
N TYR A 124 10.00 -47.89 24.75
CA TYR A 124 10.44 -46.94 25.79
C TYR A 124 9.39 -45.83 26.10
N SER A 125 8.16 -45.94 25.58
CA SER A 125 7.07 -45.03 25.90
C SER A 125 6.53 -45.25 27.32
N PHE A 126 6.04 -44.16 27.93
CA PHE A 126 5.45 -44.14 29.27
C PHE A 126 4.30 -45.15 29.44
N GLN A 127 3.62 -45.54 28.36
CA GLN A 127 2.55 -46.55 28.39
C GLN A 127 3.07 -47.96 28.72
N ASN A 128 4.28 -48.33 28.28
CA ASN A 128 4.84 -49.67 28.46
C ASN A 128 5.71 -49.78 29.74
N THR A 129 6.33 -48.68 30.17
CA THR A 129 7.16 -48.62 31.40
C THR A 129 6.32 -48.39 32.68
N ARG A 130 5.02 -48.07 32.55
CA ARG A 130 4.12 -47.94 33.72
C ARG A 130 3.99 -49.24 34.54
N ALA A 131 4.27 -50.39 33.91
CA ALA A 131 4.30 -51.68 34.60
C ALA A 131 5.54 -51.88 35.49
N VAL A 132 6.60 -51.06 35.35
CA VAL A 132 7.91 -51.35 35.96
C VAL A 132 8.26 -50.47 37.16
N GLN A 133 7.84 -49.19 37.26
CA GLN A 133 8.26 -48.33 38.39
C GLN A 133 7.20 -47.32 38.85
N ALA A 134 6.56 -47.62 39.99
CA ALA A 134 5.58 -46.79 40.69
C ALA A 134 6.24 -45.66 41.53
N GLY A 135 7.03 -44.79 40.92
CA GLY A 135 7.72 -43.73 41.67
C GLY A 135 8.34 -42.55 40.91
N GLU A 136 8.21 -42.47 39.58
CA GLU A 136 8.72 -41.33 38.80
C GLU A 136 7.60 -40.35 38.42
N PRO A 137 7.88 -39.04 38.33
CA PRO A 137 6.87 -38.03 37.96
C PRO A 137 6.24 -38.38 36.61
N ALA A 138 4.92 -38.29 36.55
CA ALA A 138 4.13 -38.65 35.37
C ALA A 138 4.61 -37.90 34.13
N GLY A 139 5.31 -38.59 33.23
CA GLY A 139 5.58 -38.12 31.89
C GLY A 139 4.30 -38.20 31.06
N LEU A 140 4.16 -37.28 30.12
CA LEU A 140 2.97 -37.15 29.28
C LEU A 140 2.73 -38.46 28.52
N VAL A 141 1.52 -39.00 28.66
CA VAL A 141 1.04 -40.09 27.81
C VAL A 141 0.45 -39.42 26.58
N PHE A 142 1.04 -39.59 25.40
CA PHE A 142 0.56 -38.88 24.23
C PHE A 142 -0.71 -39.52 23.69
N ASP A 143 -1.87 -39.14 24.23
CA ASP A 143 -3.13 -39.30 23.48
C ASP A 143 -3.18 -38.30 22.32
N LEU A 144 -3.97 -38.58 21.27
CA LEU A 144 -4.01 -37.75 20.06
C LEU A 144 -4.32 -36.28 20.34
N GLN A 145 -5.19 -36.02 21.31
CA GLN A 145 -5.54 -34.67 21.72
C GLN A 145 -4.37 -33.96 22.43
N GLU A 146 -3.66 -34.65 23.32
CA GLU A 146 -2.52 -34.08 24.05
C GLU A 146 -1.31 -33.88 23.14
N ALA A 147 -1.08 -34.79 22.19
CA ALA A 147 -0.06 -34.65 21.16
C ALA A 147 -0.36 -33.45 20.24
N LEU A 148 -1.60 -33.28 19.79
CA LEU A 148 -1.97 -32.11 18.98
C LEU A 148 -1.84 -30.82 19.77
N TRP A 149 -2.26 -30.79 21.04
CA TRP A 149 -2.08 -29.62 21.91
C TRP A 149 -0.61 -29.28 22.12
N PHE A 150 0.24 -30.29 22.25
CA PHE A 150 1.68 -30.13 22.36
C PHE A 150 2.33 -29.60 21.07
N VAL A 151 1.91 -30.10 19.91
CA VAL A 151 2.40 -29.62 18.60
C VAL A 151 1.94 -28.19 18.33
N ILE A 152 0.70 -27.84 18.68
CA ILE A 152 0.19 -26.47 18.56
C ILE A 152 0.96 -25.53 19.50
N GLY A 153 1.16 -25.95 20.76
CA GLY A 153 1.92 -25.18 21.74
C GLY A 153 3.36 -24.92 21.29
N SER A 154 4.03 -25.95 20.79
CA SER A 154 5.38 -25.84 20.25
C SER A 154 5.46 -25.01 18.96
N ALA A 155 4.45 -25.08 18.08
CA ALA A 155 4.36 -24.24 16.89
C ALA A 155 4.22 -22.74 17.24
N MET A 156 3.48 -22.44 18.29
CA MET A 156 3.33 -21.08 18.82
C MET A 156 4.52 -20.62 19.68
N GLN A 157 5.58 -21.44 19.80
CA GLN A 157 6.72 -21.21 20.70
C GLN A 157 6.30 -20.96 22.16
N LEU A 158 5.13 -21.47 22.56
CA LEU A 158 4.69 -21.46 23.94
C LEU A 158 5.60 -22.43 24.71
N GLY A 159 6.40 -21.93 25.64
CA GLY A 159 7.30 -22.76 26.44
C GLY A 159 6.53 -23.78 27.26
N GLN A 160 6.44 -25.02 26.79
CA GLN A 160 5.76 -26.11 27.50
C GLN A 160 6.76 -26.88 28.36
N ASN A 161 6.44 -27.07 29.64
CA ASN A 161 7.28 -27.77 30.62
C ASN A 161 7.23 -29.31 30.50
N VAL A 162 6.96 -29.83 29.31
CA VAL A 162 6.76 -31.25 29.07
C VAL A 162 7.84 -31.74 28.13
N ASN A 163 8.72 -32.62 28.62
CA ASN A 163 9.87 -33.10 27.85
C ASN A 163 9.71 -34.59 27.54
N PRO A 164 9.62 -34.99 26.25
CA PRO A 164 9.54 -36.40 25.90
C PRO A 164 10.84 -37.15 26.24
N ARG A 165 10.67 -38.38 26.74
CA ARG A 165 11.77 -39.25 27.18
C ARG A 165 12.49 -39.97 26.04
N ALA A 166 11.80 -40.27 24.93
CA ALA A 166 12.38 -41.02 23.81
C ALA A 166 13.28 -40.17 22.91
N PRO A 167 14.46 -40.67 22.47
CA PRO A 167 15.40 -39.92 21.63
C PRO A 167 14.86 -39.66 20.22
N SER A 168 14.06 -40.56 19.65
CA SER A 168 13.40 -40.38 18.35
C SER A 168 12.42 -39.20 18.35
N THR A 169 11.63 -39.07 19.41
CA THR A 169 10.68 -37.97 19.61
C THR A 169 11.40 -36.63 19.72
N ARG A 170 12.58 -36.58 20.38
CA ARG A 170 13.38 -35.36 20.49
C ARG A 170 13.93 -34.89 19.15
N ILE A 171 14.40 -35.80 18.30
CA ILE A 171 14.91 -35.47 16.96
C ILE A 171 13.76 -34.93 16.09
N LEU A 172 12.59 -35.57 16.14
CA LEU A 172 11.40 -35.11 15.42
C LEU A 172 10.99 -33.69 15.87
N LEU A 173 10.99 -33.42 17.17
CA LEU A 173 10.66 -32.10 17.71
C LEU A 173 11.70 -31.03 17.38
N ALA A 174 12.99 -31.37 17.42
CA ALA A 174 14.04 -30.46 16.99
C ALA A 174 13.89 -30.06 15.52
N GLY A 175 13.58 -31.02 14.64
CA GLY A 175 13.28 -30.76 13.23
C GLY A 175 12.03 -29.90 13.05
N PHE A 176 10.98 -30.17 13.82
CA PHE A 176 9.74 -29.39 13.78
C PHE A 176 9.94 -27.96 14.27
N TRP A 177 10.67 -27.76 15.37
CA TRP A 177 11.01 -26.42 15.88
C TRP A 177 11.80 -25.61 14.86
N LEU A 178 12.76 -26.24 14.17
CA LEU A 178 13.49 -25.58 13.09
C LEU A 178 12.55 -25.17 11.96
N PHE A 179 11.65 -26.06 11.53
CA PHE A 179 10.66 -25.77 10.50
C PHE A 179 9.75 -24.58 10.87
N VAL A 180 9.18 -24.57 12.07
CA VAL A 180 8.33 -23.49 12.58
C VAL A 180 9.08 -22.17 12.63
N THR A 181 10.35 -22.20 13.09
CA THR A 181 11.18 -21.00 13.19
C THR A 181 11.45 -20.38 11.81
N ILE A 182 11.76 -21.20 10.81
CA ILE A 182 11.97 -20.74 9.43
C ILE A 182 10.67 -20.15 8.85
N MET A 183 9.53 -20.81 9.07
CA MET A 183 8.24 -20.33 8.59
C MET A 183 7.88 -18.96 9.20
N LEU A 184 8.11 -18.77 10.50
CA LEU A 184 7.86 -17.49 11.18
C LEU A 184 8.81 -16.39 10.67
N ALA A 185 10.08 -16.72 10.43
CA ALA A 185 11.04 -15.77 9.87
C ALA A 185 10.62 -15.31 8.46
N MET A 186 10.17 -16.22 7.60
CA MET A 186 9.65 -15.89 6.28
C MET A 186 8.38 -15.05 6.34
N PHE A 187 7.48 -15.35 7.29
CA PHE A 187 6.27 -14.54 7.51
C PHE A 187 6.62 -13.10 7.86
N SER A 188 7.53 -12.92 8.82
CA SER A 188 7.98 -11.59 9.27
C SER A 188 8.68 -10.83 8.14
N ALA A 189 9.55 -11.49 7.37
CA ALA A 189 10.24 -10.88 6.24
C ALA A 189 9.28 -10.42 5.14
N ASN A 190 8.31 -11.27 4.78
CA ASN A 190 7.36 -10.95 3.72
C ASN A 190 6.34 -9.87 4.13
N LEU A 191 5.94 -9.86 5.41
CA LEU A 191 5.12 -8.79 5.99
C LEU A 191 5.86 -7.45 5.93
N SER A 192 7.15 -7.43 6.30
CA SER A 192 7.99 -6.21 6.25
C SER A 192 8.16 -5.69 4.81
N ALA A 193 8.39 -6.58 3.85
CA ALA A 193 8.48 -6.24 2.43
C ALA A 193 7.17 -5.62 1.93
N PHE A 194 6.02 -6.22 2.27
CA PHE A 194 4.71 -5.72 1.87
C PHE A 194 4.41 -4.32 2.43
N LEU A 195 4.72 -4.07 3.71
CA LEU A 195 4.56 -2.76 4.33
C LEU A 195 5.45 -1.68 3.69
N THR A 196 6.61 -2.07 3.18
CA THR A 196 7.52 -1.15 2.48
C THR A 196 7.01 -0.80 1.08
N VAL A 197 6.47 -1.77 0.34
CA VAL A 197 5.99 -1.58 -1.05
C VAL A 197 4.67 -0.82 -1.11
N ALA A 198 3.77 -1.00 -0.12
CA ALA A 198 2.52 -0.25 -0.04
C ALA A 198 2.71 1.29 -0.05
N GLY A 199 3.91 1.78 0.26
CA GLY A 199 4.25 3.20 0.16
C GLY A 199 4.53 3.73 -1.26
N PHE A 200 4.81 2.88 -2.25
CA PHE A 200 5.36 3.30 -3.55
C PHE A 200 4.38 3.33 -4.73
N ASP A 201 3.29 2.53 -4.71
CA ASP A 201 2.39 2.40 -5.87
C ASP A 201 1.52 3.63 -6.16
N ALA A 202 1.44 4.60 -5.25
CA ALA A 202 0.57 5.77 -5.43
C ALA A 202 1.14 6.86 -6.36
N ARG A 203 2.29 6.66 -7.03
CA ARG A 203 3.06 7.79 -7.61
C ARG A 203 3.40 7.75 -9.10
N ALA A 204 3.16 6.67 -9.86
CA ALA A 204 3.81 6.58 -11.18
C ALA A 204 3.00 6.05 -12.38
N SER A 205 1.75 5.60 -12.26
CA SER A 205 1.07 4.92 -13.39
C SER A 205 0.32 5.84 -14.37
N ASN A 206 -0.05 7.07 -13.96
CA ASN A 206 -1.06 7.85 -14.70
C ASN A 206 -0.50 9.00 -15.53
N LEU A 207 0.81 9.04 -15.81
CA LEU A 207 1.46 10.14 -16.54
C LEU A 207 1.67 9.85 -18.05
N TRP A 208 1.27 8.68 -18.53
CA TRP A 208 1.52 8.24 -19.92
C TRP A 208 0.29 7.64 -20.63
N GLN A 209 -0.92 8.06 -20.26
CA GLN A 209 -2.14 7.80 -21.02
C GLN A 209 -2.79 9.09 -21.47
#